data_AF-A1YHS0-F1
#
_entry.id   AF-A1YHS0-F1
#
_cell.length_a   1.000
_cell.length_b   1.000
_cell.length_c   1.000
_cell.angle_alpha   90.00
_cell.angle_beta   90.00
_cell.angle_gamma   90.00
#
_symmetry.space_group_name_H-M   'P 1'
#
loop_
_entity.id
_entity.type
_entity.pdbx_description
1 polymer ?
#
loop_
_entity_poly.entity_id
_entity_poly.type
_entity_poly.pdbx_seq_one_letter_code
_entity_poly.pdbx_strand_id
1 'polypeptide(L)'
;MSLEDVAIRLWSAHKLEHNIIFDSIEEERRRLCNFKENHQFIHNFNLHNTHYHYCRHNHLSHWSHEEYMAWLTLKPKLPVVSTPTHGTTPKETATKDIKSTLPSSVDWKALGKVTSVK
;
A
#
# COMPACT_ATOMS: atom_id res chain seq x y z
N MET A 1 17.40 5.81 25.12
CA MET A 1 16.13 5.12 24.79
C MET A 1 16.34 4.44 23.45
N SER A 2 16.22 3.12 23.38
CA SER A 2 16.49 2.34 22.17
C SER A 2 15.33 2.44 21.17
N LEU A 3 15.56 2.11 19.90
CA LEU A 3 14.50 2.01 18.89
C LEU A 3 13.43 0.99 19.27
N GLU A 4 13.81 -0.08 19.97
CA GLU A 4 12.87 -1.06 20.48
C GLU A 4 11.97 -0.50 21.58
N ASP A 5 12.51 0.30 22.50
CA ASP A 5 11.72 0.94 23.57
C ASP A 5 10.66 1.88 22.97
N VAL A 6 11.02 2.60 21.90
CA VAL A 6 10.09 3.47 21.17
C VAL A 6 9.01 2.63 20.50
N ALA A 7 9.37 1.54 19.80
CA ALA A 7 8.41 0.65 19.18
C ALA A 7 7.40 0.06 20.20
N ILE A 8 7.88 -0.35 21.37
CA ILE A 8 7.02 -0.87 22.46
C ILE A 8 6.03 0.19 22.94
N ARG A 9 6.46 1.45 23.09
CA ARG A 9 5.56 2.55 23.47
C ARG A 9 4.51 2.84 22.40
N LEU A 10 4.89 2.76 21.12
CA LEU A 10 3.98 2.97 20.00
C LEU A 10 2.99 1.82 19.82
N TRP A 11 3.33 0.62 20.28
CA TRP A 11 2.51 -0.58 20.06
C TRP A 11 1.07 -0.43 20.56
N SER A 12 0.88 0.07 21.77
CA SER A 12 -0.46 0.24 22.35
C SER A 12 -1.29 1.28 21.57
N ALA A 13 -0.66 2.37 21.14
CA ALA A 13 -1.31 3.38 20.31
C ALA A 13 -1.68 2.83 18.93
N HIS A 14 -0.80 2.04 18.32
CA HIS A 14 -1.04 1.39 17.03
C HIS A 14 -2.24 0.43 17.07
N LYS A 15 -2.33 -0.42 18.10
CA LYS A 15 -3.49 -1.31 18.29
C LYS A 15 -4.79 -0.54 18.44
N LEU A 16 -4.76 0.56 19.22
CA LEU A 16 -5.92 1.41 19.45
C LEU A 16 -6.35 2.14 18.17
N GLU A 17 -5.42 2.74 17.43
CA GLU A 17 -5.69 3.51 16.21
C GLU A 17 -6.33 2.65 15.12
N HIS A 18 -5.94 1.38 15.02
CA HIS A 18 -6.42 0.47 13.98
C HIS A 18 -7.41 -0.58 14.47
N ASN A 19 -7.91 -0.46 15.71
CA ASN A 19 -8.85 -1.41 16.34
C ASN A 19 -8.38 -2.87 16.25
N ILE A 20 -7.11 -3.11 16.52
CA ILE A 20 -6.50 -4.44 16.44
C ILE A 20 -6.71 -5.18 17.77
N ILE A 21 -7.28 -6.37 17.69
CA ILE A 21 -7.49 -7.30 18.79
C ILE A 21 -6.89 -8.64 18.37
N PHE A 22 -6.12 -9.27 19.25
CA PHE A 22 -5.52 -10.58 19.01
C PHE A 22 -6.22 -11.64 19.85
N ASP A 23 -6.33 -12.84 19.28
CA ASP A 23 -7.03 -13.96 19.92
C ASP A 23 -6.19 -14.63 21.02
N SER A 24 -4.87 -14.43 20.98
CA SER A 24 -3.93 -15.02 21.95
C SER A 24 -2.75 -14.11 22.27
N ILE A 25 -2.15 -14.34 23.44
CA ILE A 25 -0.93 -13.64 23.88
C ILE A 25 0.25 -14.05 23.00
N GLU A 26 0.27 -15.30 22.54
CA GLU A 26 1.28 -15.84 21.63
C GLU A 26 1.24 -15.12 20.29
N GLU A 27 0.04 -14.91 19.73
CA GLU A 27 -0.12 -14.10 18.53
C GLU A 27 0.36 -12.67 18.79
N GLU A 28 -0.13 -12.02 19.84
CA GLU A 28 0.27 -10.64 20.14
C GLU A 28 1.80 -10.49 20.25
N ARG A 29 2.47 -11.45 20.89
CA ARG A 29 3.93 -11.46 21.00
C ARG A 29 4.61 -11.54 19.63
N ARG A 30 4.14 -12.42 18.74
CA ARG A 30 4.64 -12.53 17.36
C ARG A 30 4.42 -11.23 16.58
N ARG A 31 3.24 -10.63 16.71
CA ARG A 31 2.87 -9.37 16.06
C ARG A 31 3.72 -8.20 16.55
N LEU A 32 4.05 -8.15 17.84
CA LEU A 32 4.96 -7.17 18.39
C LEU A 32 6.38 -7.33 17.85
N CYS A 33 6.88 -8.56 17.67
CA CYS A 33 8.18 -8.79 17.02
C CYS A 33 8.20 -8.20 15.60
N ASN A 34 7.21 -8.54 14.78
CA ASN A 34 7.08 -7.98 13.43
C ASN A 34 6.99 -6.44 13.46
N PHE A 35 6.23 -5.89 14.42
CA PHE A 35 6.09 -4.44 14.56
C PHE A 35 7.41 -3.74 14.89
N LYS A 36 8.25 -4.34 15.75
CA LYS A 36 9.59 -3.83 16.05
C LYS A 36 10.48 -3.84 14.81
N GLU A 37 10.49 -4.94 14.07
CA GLU A 37 11.27 -5.07 12.83
C GLU A 37 10.83 -4.03 11.79
N ASN A 38 9.52 -3.86 11.60
CA ASN A 38 8.97 -2.85 10.71
C ASN A 38 9.26 -1.43 11.20
N HIS A 39 9.27 -1.17 12.51
CA HIS A 39 9.68 0.12 13.07
C HIS A 39 11.14 0.45 12.75
N GLN A 40 12.03 -0.53 12.93
CA GLN A 40 13.45 -0.39 12.56
C GLN A 40 13.61 -0.12 11.06
N PHE A 41 12.87 -0.85 10.21
CA PHE A 41 12.86 -0.61 8.78
C PHE A 41 12.41 0.82 8.43
N ILE A 42 11.28 1.27 8.98
CA ILE A 42 10.74 2.63 8.72
C ILE A 42 11.74 3.69 9.18
N HIS A 43 12.33 3.52 10.36
CA HIS A 43 13.31 4.46 10.90
C HIS A 43 14.52 4.55 9.96
N ASN A 44 15.11 3.41 9.60
CA ASN A 44 16.27 3.37 8.71
C ASN A 44 15.94 3.93 7.33
N PHE A 45 14.78 3.57 6.75
CA PHE A 45 14.36 4.07 5.46
C PHE A 45 14.23 5.61 5.45
N ASN A 46 13.60 6.17 6.46
CA ASN A 46 13.38 7.62 6.53
C ASN A 46 14.64 8.42 6.91
N LEU A 47 15.63 7.80 7.55
CA LEU A 47 16.93 8.45 7.78
C LEU A 47 17.69 8.71 6.48
N HIS A 48 17.51 7.85 5.48
CA HIS A 48 18.12 8.03 4.17
C HIS A 48 17.26 9.00 3.36
N ASN A 49 17.58 10.30 3.40
CA ASN A 49 16.87 11.38 2.70
C ASN A 49 17.10 11.38 1.16
N THR A 50 17.30 10.20 0.58
CA THR A 50 17.52 9.99 -0.86
C THR A 50 16.23 9.56 -1.57
N HIS A 51 15.14 9.35 -0.83
CA HIS A 51 13.89 8.85 -1.34
C HIS A 51 12.87 9.98 -1.57
N TYR A 52 12.09 9.88 -2.66
CA TYR A 52 10.98 10.81 -2.95
C TYR A 52 9.72 10.55 -2.11
N HIS A 53 9.78 9.60 -1.17
CA HIS A 53 8.67 9.21 -0.30
C HIS A 53 9.19 8.79 1.07
N TYR A 54 8.29 8.81 2.06
CA TYR A 54 8.56 8.35 3.42
C TYR A 54 7.69 7.13 3.74
N CYS A 55 8.19 6.26 4.61
CA CYS A 55 7.40 5.20 5.21
C CYS A 55 6.83 5.66 6.55
N ARG A 56 5.62 5.21 6.89
CA ARG A 56 5.00 5.46 8.19
C ARG A 56 4.25 4.21 8.62
N HIS A 57 4.09 4.04 9.93
CA HIS A 57 3.20 3.02 10.46
C HIS A 57 1.78 3.18 9.90
N ASN A 58 1.21 2.05 9.50
CA ASN A 58 -0.15 1.87 8.99
C ASN A 58 -0.71 0.56 9.58
N HIS A 59 -1.97 0.23 9.31
CA HIS A 59 -2.63 -0.97 9.85
C HIS A 59 -1.91 -2.31 9.60
N LEU A 60 -1.01 -2.38 8.60
CA LEU A 60 -0.23 -3.58 8.26
C LEU A 60 1.12 -3.64 8.96
N SER A 61 1.45 -2.67 9.83
CA SER A 61 2.79 -2.59 10.46
C SER A 61 3.11 -3.75 11.41
N HIS A 62 2.14 -4.59 11.77
CA HIS A 62 2.35 -5.79 12.58
C HIS A 62 2.46 -7.07 11.73
N TRP A 63 2.39 -6.95 10.40
CA TRP A 63 2.46 -8.09 9.49
C TRP A 63 3.90 -8.40 9.11
N SER A 64 4.16 -9.67 8.83
CA SER A 64 5.40 -10.08 8.17
C SER A 64 5.33 -9.78 6.68
N HIS A 65 6.48 -9.79 6.02
CA HIS A 65 6.55 -9.60 4.58
C HIS A 65 5.79 -10.69 3.81
N GLU A 66 5.85 -11.94 4.28
CA GLU A 66 5.17 -13.10 3.69
C GLU A 66 3.65 -12.98 3.81
N GLU A 67 3.15 -12.56 4.98
CA GLU A 67 1.72 -12.30 5.19
C GLU A 67 1.21 -11.20 4.25
N TYR A 68 1.99 -10.11 4.13
CA TYR A 68 1.68 -9.03 3.20
C TYR A 68 1.64 -9.51 1.75
N MET A 69 2.63 -10.30 1.32
CA MET A 69 2.69 -10.84 -0.04
C MET A 69 1.55 -11.83 -0.34
N ALA A 70 1.15 -12.64 0.65
CA ALA A 70 0.01 -13.55 0.54
C ALA A 70 -1.32 -12.79 0.43
N TRP A 71 -1.45 -11.64 1.10
CA TRP A 71 -2.62 -10.77 0.97
C TRP A 71 -2.68 -10.02 -0.36
N LEU A 72 -1.53 -9.68 -0.93
CA LEU A 72 -1.41 -8.98 -2.22
C LEU A 72 -1.81 -9.82 -3.45
N THR A 73 -2.60 -10.89 -3.26
CA THR A 73 -3.02 -11.88 -4.27
C THR A 73 -3.87 -11.30 -5.42
N LEU A 74 -4.18 -10.01 -5.39
CA LEU A 74 -4.71 -9.26 -6.53
C LEU A 74 -3.62 -8.96 -7.58
N LYS A 75 -2.80 -9.97 -7.93
CA LYS A 75 -2.05 -9.94 -9.18
C LYS A 75 -3.11 -10.03 -10.28
N PRO A 76 -3.33 -8.97 -11.09
CA PRO A 76 -4.15 -9.16 -12.28
C PRO A 76 -3.54 -10.34 -13.03
N LYS A 77 -4.35 -11.34 -13.39
CA LYS A 77 -3.93 -12.33 -14.37
C LYS A 77 -3.68 -11.53 -15.63
N LEU A 78 -2.43 -11.09 -15.82
CA LEU A 78 -2.02 -10.50 -17.08
C LEU A 78 -2.38 -11.57 -18.11
N PRO A 79 -3.26 -11.26 -19.07
CA PRO A 79 -3.50 -12.22 -20.13
C PRO A 79 -2.14 -12.54 -20.71
N VAL A 80 -1.76 -13.82 -20.65
CA VAL A 80 -0.65 -14.32 -21.47
C VAL A 80 -0.98 -13.78 -22.85
N VAL A 81 -0.08 -12.99 -23.42
CA VAL A 81 -0.22 -12.47 -24.78
C VAL A 81 -0.12 -13.68 -25.71
N SER A 82 -1.20 -14.46 -25.74
CA SER A 82 -1.55 -15.37 -26.79
C SER A 82 -1.81 -14.42 -27.94
N THR A 83 -0.85 -14.39 -28.87
CA THR A 83 -0.97 -13.97 -30.27
C THR A 83 -2.25 -13.19 -30.61
N PRO A 84 -2.15 -11.98 -31.21
CA PRO A 84 -3.32 -11.16 -31.53
C PRO A 84 -4.25 -11.95 -32.44
N THR A 85 -5.27 -12.57 -31.85
CA THR A 85 -6.32 -13.23 -32.58
C THR A 85 -7.18 -12.08 -33.08
N HIS A 86 -7.32 -11.99 -34.40
CA HIS A 86 -8.19 -11.05 -35.12
C HIS A 86 -9.59 -10.96 -34.47
N GLY A 87 -9.72 -10.10 -33.46
CA GLY A 87 -10.93 -9.86 -32.72
C GLY A 87 -10.99 -8.38 -32.44
N THR A 88 -11.69 -7.66 -33.33
CA THR A 88 -12.18 -6.28 -33.16
C THR A 88 -11.40 -5.47 -32.12
N THR A 89 -10.34 -4.80 -32.56
CA THR A 89 -9.96 -3.52 -31.96
C THR A 89 -11.25 -2.72 -31.77
N PRO A 90 -11.53 -2.14 -30.59
CA PRO A 90 -12.56 -1.13 -30.48
C PRO A 90 -12.20 -0.03 -31.46
N LYS A 91 -12.88 -0.07 -32.61
CA LYS A 91 -12.83 0.90 -33.67
C LYS A 91 -13.09 2.24 -33.00
N GLU A 92 -12.07 3.10 -32.97
CA GLU A 92 -12.19 4.55 -33.05
C GLU A 92 -13.52 5.11 -32.54
N THR A 93 -13.81 4.95 -31.24
CA THR A 93 -14.83 5.79 -30.59
C THR A 93 -14.10 7.01 -30.04
N ALA A 94 -13.81 7.90 -30.99
CA ALA A 94 -13.53 9.31 -30.80
C ALA A 94 -12.28 9.69 -29.99
N THR A 95 -11.09 9.46 -30.53
CA THR A 95 -10.07 10.51 -30.44
C THR A 95 -10.38 11.54 -31.52
N LYS A 96 -11.42 12.35 -31.30
CA LYS A 96 -11.46 13.68 -31.93
C LYS A 96 -10.11 14.31 -31.58
N ASP A 97 -9.36 14.68 -32.61
CA ASP A 97 -8.04 15.33 -32.57
C ASP A 97 -7.90 16.09 -31.24
N ILE A 98 -7.22 15.52 -30.24
CA ILE A 98 -6.91 16.21 -28.97
C ILE A 98 -5.76 17.16 -29.29
N LYS A 99 -6.02 18.08 -30.21
CA LYS A 99 -5.16 19.19 -30.58
C LYS A 99 -5.75 20.44 -29.95
N SER A 100 -5.58 20.55 -28.64
CA SER A 100 -5.24 21.79 -27.95
C SER A 100 -5.20 21.53 -26.44
N THR A 101 -3.98 21.52 -25.90
CA THR A 101 -3.65 21.76 -24.48
C THR A 101 -4.37 20.87 -23.45
N LEU A 102 -3.84 19.66 -23.24
CA LEU A 102 -4.17 18.86 -22.06
C LEU A 102 -3.68 19.57 -20.77
N PRO A 103 -4.37 19.38 -19.64
CA PRO A 103 -3.92 19.93 -18.36
C PRO A 103 -2.63 19.24 -17.90
N SER A 104 -1.80 19.96 -17.14
CA SER A 104 -0.56 19.43 -16.57
C SER A 104 -0.79 18.40 -15.45
N SER A 105 -1.99 18.37 -14.85
CA SER A 105 -2.40 17.39 -13.84
C SER A 105 -3.91 17.13 -13.90
N VAL A 106 -4.33 15.94 -13.48
CA VAL A 106 -5.75 15.53 -13.43
C VAL A 106 -6.00 14.80 -12.11
N ASP A 107 -7.03 15.22 -11.37
CA ASP A 107 -7.57 14.49 -10.21
C ASP A 107 -9.06 14.17 -10.43
N TRP A 108 -9.36 12.89 -10.70
CA TRP A 108 -10.73 12.42 -10.91
C TRP A 108 -11.58 12.42 -9.63
N LYS A 109 -10.94 12.43 -8.44
CA LYS A 109 -11.67 12.58 -7.17
C LYS A 109 -12.27 13.97 -7.06
N ALA A 110 -11.54 15.00 -7.48
CA ALA A 110 -12.03 16.39 -7.50
C ALA A 110 -13.26 16.55 -8.42
N LEU A 111 -13.40 15.66 -9.42
CA LEU A 111 -14.55 15.62 -10.32
C LEU A 111 -15.70 14.71 -9.84
N GLY A 112 -15.59 14.15 -8.62
CA GLY A 112 -16.59 13.24 -8.05
C GLY A 112 -16.73 11.93 -8.83
N LYS A 113 -15.69 11.51 -9.57
CA LYS A 113 -15.71 10.29 -10.40
C LYS A 113 -15.08 9.07 -9.72
N VAL A 114 -14.66 9.20 -8.47
CA VAL A 114 -14.01 8.14 -7.70
C VAL A 114 -14.85 7.87 -6.45
N THR A 115 -15.10 6.59 -6.17
CA THR A 115 -15.80 6.16 -4.94
C THR A 115 -14.83 6.05 -3.76
N SER A 116 -15.36 6.02 -2.54
CA SER A 116 -14.54 5.84 -1.33
C SER A 116 -13.71 4.56 -1.39
N VAL A 117 -12.49 4.64 -0.82
CA VAL A 117 -11.62 3.48 -0.61
C VAL A 117 -12.39 2.43 0.18
N LYS A 118 -12.24 1.17 -0.25
CA LYS A 118 -12.92 0.00 0.32
C LYS A 118 -12.06 -0.66 1.38
#